data_AF-A0A963A9T7-F1
#
_entry.id   AF-A0A963A9T7-F1
#
_cell.length_a   1.000
_cell.length_b   1.000
_cell.length_c   1.000
_cell.angle_alpha   90.00
_cell.angle_beta   90.00
_cell.angle_gamma   90.00
#
_symmetry.space_group_name_H-M   'P 1'
#
loop_
_entity.id
_entity.type
_entity.pdbx_description
1 polymer ?
#
loop_
_entity_poly.entity_id
_entity_poly.type
_entity_poly.pdbx_seq_one_letter_code
_entity_poly.pdbx_strand_id
1 'polypeptide(L)'
;MKQLPLSNEGALPWWHALCALAALNVCAWLGIWLFGPARDTYSTLQLTLSGAYVFVCAYRSILPRVDLERRVVVDSVVSSIFLGRSAATIAEVCFGVQLGLLIYELGAYAGLPGVQETAWVVTLCTVLAQGFCWHSILTLNHITQAVESLLWALGFSWMTALLIVVAMDTGGVVHALALAGVLAPSTFVAYVLFFDVPLYLRRFNKARAHGQRYLSVQQGLRDAWFRREPDHSWDNWRADALWLTPYFSVGVWISMALVFVPLALS
;
A
#
# COMPACT_ATOMS: atom_id res chain seq x y z
N MET A 1 -9.59 -11.71 -42.65
CA MET A 1 -9.38 -10.43 -41.97
C MET A 1 -8.10 -10.52 -41.17
N LYS A 2 -7.04 -9.82 -41.59
CA LYS A 2 -5.80 -9.70 -40.81
C LYS A 2 -6.13 -8.95 -39.53
N GLN A 3 -5.93 -9.58 -38.37
CA GLN A 3 -5.88 -8.86 -37.09
C GLN A 3 -4.76 -7.82 -37.22
N LEU A 4 -5.12 -6.53 -37.14
CA LEU A 4 -4.14 -5.47 -36.96
C LEU A 4 -3.42 -5.73 -35.63
N PRO A 5 -2.08 -5.60 -35.57
CA PRO A 5 -1.38 -5.66 -34.31
C PRO A 5 -1.89 -4.51 -33.44
N LEU A 6 -2.47 -4.85 -32.28
CA LEU A 6 -2.66 -3.90 -31.19
C LEU A 6 -1.32 -3.19 -30.97
N SER A 7 -1.35 -1.87 -30.85
CA SER A 7 -0.16 -1.04 -30.71
C SER A 7 0.81 -1.64 -29.70
N ASN A 8 2.09 -1.76 -30.08
CA ASN A 8 3.22 -2.05 -29.19
C ASN A 8 3.42 -0.85 -28.23
N GLU A 9 2.45 -0.58 -27.36
CA GLU A 9 2.65 0.36 -26.26
C GLU A 9 3.49 -0.36 -25.21
N GLY A 10 4.78 -0.03 -25.13
CA GLY A 10 5.62 -0.49 -24.04
C GLY A 10 5.20 0.12 -22.71
N ALA A 11 5.64 -0.42 -21.59
CA ALA A 11 5.38 0.09 -20.24
C ALA A 11 6.03 1.46 -19.95
N LEU A 12 6.79 2.03 -20.90
CA LEU A 12 7.57 3.27 -20.75
C LEU A 12 6.71 4.51 -20.41
N PRO A 13 5.58 4.80 -21.10
CA PRO A 13 4.76 5.96 -20.77
C PRO A 13 4.21 5.90 -19.34
N TRP A 14 3.76 4.72 -18.91
CA TRP A 14 3.32 4.48 -17.53
C TRP A 14 4.47 4.68 -16.54
N TRP A 15 5.66 4.16 -16.84
CA TRP A 15 6.83 4.37 -15.98
C TRP A 15 7.23 5.85 -15.85
N HIS A 16 7.25 6.61 -16.95
CA HIS A 16 7.49 8.06 -16.89
C HIS A 16 6.43 8.79 -16.07
N ALA A 17 5.16 8.39 -16.17
CA ALA A 17 4.10 8.93 -15.33
C ALA A 17 4.34 8.65 -13.84
N LEU A 18 4.81 7.45 -13.49
CA LEU A 18 5.19 7.12 -12.10
C LEU A 18 6.36 7.98 -11.60
N CYS A 19 7.39 8.21 -12.44
CA CYS A 19 8.52 9.08 -12.09
C CYS A 19 8.08 10.54 -11.88
N ALA A 20 7.21 11.07 -12.74
CA ALA A 20 6.66 12.41 -12.58
C ALA A 20 5.82 12.52 -11.29
N LEU A 21 5.00 11.51 -11.02
CA LEU A 21 4.21 11.41 -9.79
C LEU A 21 5.10 11.34 -8.53
N ALA A 22 6.22 10.62 -8.60
CA ALA A 22 7.20 10.57 -7.51
C ALA A 22 7.77 11.96 -7.18
N ALA A 23 8.18 12.71 -8.21
CA ALA A 23 8.68 14.08 -8.03
C ALA A 23 7.59 14.99 -7.43
N LEU A 24 6.36 14.91 -7.94
CA LEU A 24 5.21 15.65 -7.40
C LEU A 24 5.00 15.35 -5.91
N ASN A 25 4.98 14.07 -5.54
CA ASN A 25 4.75 13.63 -4.16
C ASN A 25 5.86 14.10 -3.21
N VAL A 26 7.12 14.01 -3.62
CA VAL A 26 8.26 14.49 -2.82
C VAL A 26 8.17 16.02 -2.64
N CYS A 27 7.89 16.77 -3.71
CA CYS A 27 7.70 18.22 -3.63
C CYS A 27 6.52 18.60 -2.72
N ALA A 28 5.40 17.87 -2.80
CA ALA A 28 4.24 18.09 -1.94
C ALA A 28 4.59 17.85 -0.47
N TRP A 29 5.26 16.72 -0.15
CA TRP A 29 5.70 16.42 1.21
C TRP A 29 6.67 17.47 1.76
N LEU A 30 7.64 17.93 0.94
CA LEU A 30 8.54 19.02 1.31
C LEU A 30 7.77 20.34 1.57
N GLY A 31 6.75 20.61 0.78
CA GLY A 31 5.85 21.75 1.00
C GLY A 31 5.14 21.66 2.35
N ILE A 32 4.62 20.49 2.73
CA ILE A 32 4.01 20.26 4.06
C ILE A 32 5.06 20.39 5.16
N TRP A 33 6.28 19.92 4.95
CA TRP A 33 7.34 20.03 5.96
C TRP A 33 7.76 21.49 6.22
N LEU A 34 7.77 22.34 5.19
CA LEU A 34 8.14 23.75 5.25
C LEU A 34 7.00 24.67 5.71
N PHE A 35 5.78 24.41 5.24
CA PHE A 35 4.63 25.33 5.37
C PHE A 35 3.39 24.70 6.00
N GLY A 36 3.48 23.46 6.49
CA GLY A 36 2.38 22.73 7.09
C GLY A 36 1.91 23.28 8.45
N PRO A 37 0.96 22.58 9.09
CA PRO A 37 0.36 23.03 10.35
C PRO A 37 1.39 23.12 11.49
N ALA A 38 1.00 23.80 12.57
CA ALA A 38 1.82 23.89 13.77
C ALA A 38 2.25 22.49 14.26
N ARG A 39 3.51 22.37 14.67
CA ARG A 39 4.10 21.08 15.05
C ARG A 39 3.68 20.66 16.47
N ASP A 40 2.50 20.08 16.59
CA ASP A 40 2.13 19.26 17.74
C ASP A 40 2.70 17.83 17.59
N THR A 41 2.54 17.01 18.63
CA THR A 41 3.05 15.63 18.66
C THR A 41 2.43 14.78 17.55
N TYR A 42 1.10 14.88 17.34
CA TYR A 42 0.38 14.10 16.34
C TYR A 42 0.87 14.42 14.92
N SER A 43 0.89 15.71 14.57
CA SER A 43 1.28 16.22 13.25
C SER A 43 2.75 15.89 12.94
N THR A 44 3.62 15.96 13.95
CA THR A 44 5.04 15.59 13.82
C THR A 44 5.21 14.10 13.51
N LEU A 45 4.45 13.23 14.21
CA LEU A 45 4.46 11.80 13.95
C LEU A 45 3.91 11.48 12.56
N GLN A 46 2.75 12.04 12.19
CA GLN A 46 2.16 11.86 10.87
C GLN A 46 3.08 12.33 9.74
N LEU A 47 3.75 13.47 9.90
CA LEU A 47 4.68 14.01 8.90
C LEU A 47 5.91 13.10 8.72
N THR A 48 6.43 12.57 9.82
CA THR A 48 7.58 11.66 9.79
C THR A 48 7.23 10.32 9.13
N LEU A 49 6.09 9.72 9.52
CA LEU A 49 5.62 8.45 8.98
C LEU A 49 5.24 8.57 7.50
N SER A 50 4.56 9.66 7.11
CA SER A 50 4.26 9.93 5.70
C SER A 50 5.53 10.17 4.88
N GLY A 51 6.58 10.76 5.45
CA GLY A 51 7.87 10.90 4.79
C GLY A 51 8.45 9.55 4.38
N ALA A 52 8.48 8.59 5.30
CA ALA A 52 8.91 7.22 4.99
C ALA A 52 8.08 6.62 3.84
N TYR A 53 6.75 6.78 3.87
CA TYR A 53 5.86 6.29 2.81
C TYR A 53 6.14 6.96 1.46
N VAL A 54 6.27 8.29 1.42
CA VAL A 54 6.54 9.11 0.23
C VAL A 54 7.86 8.71 -0.41
N PHE A 55 8.96 8.65 0.35
CA PHE A 55 10.28 8.35 -0.20
C PHE A 55 10.38 6.90 -0.70
N VAL A 56 9.76 5.95 -0.01
CA VAL A 56 9.67 4.57 -0.49
C VAL A 56 8.83 4.49 -1.76
N CYS A 57 7.69 5.17 -1.84
CA CYS A 57 6.89 5.21 -3.06
C CYS A 57 7.66 5.86 -4.21
N ALA A 58 8.41 6.93 -3.97
CA ALA A 58 9.27 7.54 -4.97
C ALA A 58 10.34 6.56 -5.48
N TYR A 59 11.03 5.86 -4.58
CA TYR A 59 11.98 4.80 -4.93
C TYR A 59 11.33 3.69 -5.77
N ARG A 60 10.10 3.27 -5.42
CA ARG A 60 9.38 2.21 -6.13
C ARG A 60 8.76 2.67 -7.45
N SER A 61 8.44 3.96 -7.59
CA SER A 61 8.04 4.58 -8.86
C SER A 61 9.20 4.70 -9.84
N ILE A 62 10.40 5.02 -9.37
CA ILE A 62 11.61 5.11 -10.21
C ILE A 62 12.06 3.71 -10.64
N LEU A 63 11.89 2.71 -9.78
CA LEU A 63 12.25 1.32 -10.04
C LEU A 63 11.01 0.41 -9.89
N PRO A 64 10.01 0.44 -10.78
CA PRO A 64 8.84 -0.42 -10.66
C PRO A 64 9.21 -1.89 -10.74
N ARG A 65 8.51 -2.71 -9.95
CA ARG A 65 8.74 -4.16 -9.85
C ARG A 65 7.47 -4.90 -9.49
N VAL A 66 7.41 -6.18 -9.87
CA VAL A 66 6.39 -7.13 -9.42
C VAL A 66 7.10 -8.22 -8.63
N ASP A 67 6.80 -8.31 -7.34
CA ASP A 67 7.62 -9.05 -6.40
C ASP A 67 7.64 -10.55 -6.70
N LEU A 68 6.49 -11.19 -6.84
CA LEU A 68 6.36 -12.65 -7.06
C LEU A 68 6.96 -13.11 -8.40
N GLU A 69 6.69 -12.37 -9.48
CA GLU A 69 7.18 -12.65 -10.82
C GLU A 69 8.64 -12.24 -11.03
N ARG A 70 9.27 -11.59 -10.05
CA ARG A 70 10.63 -11.01 -10.14
C ARG A 70 10.79 -9.99 -11.28
N ARG A 71 9.67 -9.47 -11.77
CA ARG A 71 9.63 -8.57 -12.92
C ARG A 71 10.15 -7.20 -12.52
N VAL A 72 11.03 -6.62 -13.32
CA VAL A 72 11.55 -5.26 -13.09
C VAL A 72 11.54 -4.46 -14.39
N VAL A 73 11.40 -3.14 -14.28
CA VAL A 73 11.61 -2.26 -15.44
C VAL A 73 13.10 -2.00 -15.67
N VAL A 74 13.88 -1.87 -14.60
CA VAL A 74 15.32 -1.58 -14.66
C VAL A 74 16.09 -2.71 -13.99
N ASP A 75 17.03 -3.34 -14.69
CA ASP A 75 17.93 -4.33 -14.08
C ASP A 75 19.06 -3.64 -13.32
N SER A 76 18.89 -3.52 -12.01
CA SER A 76 19.93 -3.02 -11.11
C SER A 76 19.87 -3.75 -9.77
N VAL A 77 20.95 -3.73 -9.00
CA VAL A 77 20.97 -4.29 -7.63
C VAL A 77 19.91 -3.61 -6.75
N VAL A 78 19.72 -2.30 -6.94
CA VAL A 78 18.73 -1.52 -6.21
C VAL A 78 17.30 -1.89 -6.62
N SER A 79 17.10 -2.52 -7.78
CA SER A 79 15.80 -3.07 -8.21
C SER A 79 15.52 -4.46 -7.66
N SER A 80 16.39 -5.03 -6.81
CA SER A 80 16.15 -6.36 -6.22
C SER A 80 14.81 -6.41 -5.49
N ILE A 81 14.17 -7.58 -5.55
CA ILE A 81 12.88 -7.80 -4.92
C ILE A 81 13.02 -7.71 -3.40
N PHE A 82 14.14 -8.19 -2.85
CA PHE A 82 14.42 -8.07 -1.43
C PHE A 82 14.46 -6.63 -0.93
N LEU A 83 15.21 -5.73 -1.59
CA LEU A 83 15.29 -4.32 -1.20
C LEU A 83 13.96 -3.60 -1.42
N GLY A 84 13.32 -3.87 -2.56
CA GLY A 84 11.99 -3.35 -2.88
C GLY A 84 10.94 -3.69 -1.83
N ARG A 85 10.90 -4.96 -1.43
CA ARG A 85 9.96 -5.46 -0.43
C ARG A 85 10.28 -4.93 0.97
N SER A 86 11.56 -4.85 1.34
CA SER A 86 11.99 -4.27 2.62
C SER A 86 11.55 -2.82 2.76
N ALA A 87 11.79 -2.01 1.72
CA ALA A 87 11.34 -0.63 1.68
C ALA A 87 9.81 -0.54 1.78
N ALA A 88 9.10 -1.37 1.01
CA ALA A 88 7.65 -1.41 1.04
C ALA A 88 7.07 -1.82 2.40
N THR A 89 7.69 -2.79 3.08
CA THR A 89 7.32 -3.18 4.46
C THR A 89 7.46 -2.00 5.43
N ILE A 90 8.54 -1.23 5.34
CA ILE A 90 8.72 -0.02 6.18
C ILE A 90 7.58 0.97 5.90
N ALA A 91 7.32 1.28 4.64
CA ALA A 91 6.25 2.20 4.25
C ALA A 91 4.88 1.72 4.74
N GLU A 92 4.53 0.47 4.46
CA GLU A 92 3.24 -0.11 4.81
C GLU A 92 3.03 -0.14 6.33
N VAL A 93 4.05 -0.47 7.13
CA VAL A 93 3.99 -0.39 8.59
C VAL A 93 3.84 1.06 9.05
N CYS A 94 4.59 2.00 8.48
CA CYS A 94 4.41 3.42 8.78
C CYS A 94 2.97 3.87 8.50
N PHE A 95 2.40 3.51 7.35
CA PHE A 95 1.02 3.82 7.00
C PHE A 95 0.03 3.16 7.97
N GLY A 96 0.24 1.90 8.34
CA GLY A 96 -0.57 1.21 9.35
C GLY A 96 -0.54 1.92 10.72
N VAL A 97 0.59 2.48 11.12
CA VAL A 97 0.71 3.31 12.34
C VAL A 97 -0.02 4.64 12.16
N GLN A 98 0.07 5.29 11.00
CA GLN A 98 -0.67 6.53 10.71
C GLN A 98 -2.18 6.36 10.84
N LEU A 99 -2.71 5.23 10.37
CA LEU A 99 -4.14 4.89 10.48
C LEU A 99 -4.54 4.63 11.94
N GLY A 100 -3.70 3.93 12.70
CA GLY A 100 -3.91 3.73 14.15
C GLY A 100 -3.94 5.06 14.91
N LEU A 101 -2.99 5.97 14.62
CA LEU A 101 -2.95 7.31 15.19
C LEU A 101 -4.21 8.12 14.85
N LEU A 102 -4.67 8.08 13.60
CA LEU A 102 -5.90 8.76 13.18
C LEU A 102 -7.11 8.30 14.03
N ILE A 103 -7.32 6.99 14.12
CA ILE A 103 -8.48 6.43 14.84
C ILE A 103 -8.37 6.73 16.34
N TYR A 104 -7.16 6.65 16.89
CA TYR A 104 -6.90 7.00 18.29
C TYR A 104 -7.27 8.46 18.58
N GLU A 105 -6.79 9.40 17.76
CA GLU A 105 -7.05 10.84 17.94
C GLU A 105 -8.54 11.17 17.81
N LEU A 106 -9.23 10.57 16.83
CA LEU A 106 -10.67 10.73 16.65
C LEU A 106 -11.47 10.13 17.82
N GLY A 107 -11.04 8.97 18.34
CA GLY A 107 -11.64 8.36 19.52
C GLY A 107 -11.42 9.20 20.79
N ALA A 108 -10.26 9.85 20.92
CA ALA A 108 -9.98 10.78 22.01
C ALA A 108 -10.88 12.02 21.93
N TYR A 109 -11.00 12.62 20.75
CA TYR A 109 -11.88 13.76 20.51
C TYR A 109 -13.35 13.43 20.81
N ALA A 110 -13.83 12.26 20.38
CA ALA A 110 -15.20 11.81 20.63
C ALA A 110 -15.45 11.34 22.08
N GLY A 111 -14.43 11.25 22.94
CA GLY A 111 -14.59 10.72 24.30
C GLY A 111 -14.92 9.21 24.34
N LEU A 112 -14.50 8.46 23.32
CA LEU A 112 -14.78 7.03 23.14
C LEU A 112 -13.54 6.18 23.47
N PRO A 113 -13.35 5.74 24.73
CA PRO A 113 -12.16 4.98 25.13
C PRO A 113 -12.04 3.63 24.41
N GLY A 114 -13.15 2.95 24.14
CA GLY A 114 -13.14 1.68 23.38
C GLY A 114 -12.61 1.82 21.95
N VAL A 115 -12.82 2.98 21.31
CA VAL A 115 -12.24 3.28 19.99
C VAL A 115 -10.73 3.47 20.11
N GLN A 116 -10.26 4.20 21.13
CA GLN A 116 -8.84 4.42 21.37
C GLN A 116 -8.08 3.12 21.67
N GLU A 117 -8.62 2.29 22.57
CA GLU A 117 -8.01 1.02 22.98
C GLU A 117 -7.85 0.05 21.80
N THR A 118 -8.78 0.10 20.84
CA THR A 118 -8.81 -0.82 19.70
C THR A 118 -8.32 -0.21 18.38
N ALA A 119 -7.88 1.05 18.39
CA ALA A 119 -7.37 1.76 17.21
C ALA A 119 -6.20 1.04 16.54
N TRP A 120 -5.34 0.38 17.34
CA TRP A 120 -4.11 -0.26 16.89
C TRP A 120 -4.29 -1.62 16.21
N VAL A 121 -5.51 -2.15 16.16
CA VAL A 121 -5.82 -3.41 15.47
C VAL A 121 -5.49 -3.31 13.97
N VAL A 122 -5.73 -2.15 13.34
CA VAL A 122 -5.35 -1.94 11.93
C VAL A 122 -3.84 -2.09 11.75
N THR A 123 -3.03 -1.51 12.64
CA THR A 123 -1.57 -1.62 12.62
C THR A 123 -1.12 -3.07 12.84
N LEU A 124 -1.74 -3.78 13.78
CA LEU A 124 -1.45 -5.20 14.04
C LEU A 124 -1.71 -6.05 12.80
N CYS A 125 -2.88 -5.88 12.16
CA CYS A 125 -3.22 -6.56 10.91
C CYS A 125 -2.20 -6.26 9.82
N THR A 126 -1.80 -4.99 9.64
CA THR A 126 -0.78 -4.59 8.67
C THR A 126 0.57 -5.27 8.95
N VAL A 127 1.03 -5.30 10.19
CA VAL A 127 2.31 -5.95 10.56
C VAL A 127 2.27 -7.46 10.30
N LEU A 128 1.18 -8.13 10.68
CA LEU A 128 0.99 -9.56 10.42
C LEU A 128 0.96 -9.85 8.91
N ALA A 129 0.30 -8.98 8.13
CA ALA A 129 0.25 -9.08 6.68
C ALA A 129 1.66 -9.11 6.07
N GLN A 130 2.60 -8.28 6.57
CA GLN A 130 3.99 -8.28 6.09
C GLN A 130 4.68 -9.64 6.23
N GLY A 131 4.39 -10.39 7.32
CA GLY A 131 4.92 -11.74 7.50
C GLY A 131 4.47 -12.69 6.38
N PHE A 132 3.19 -12.63 6.00
CA PHE A 132 2.64 -13.41 4.89
C PHE A 132 3.13 -12.93 3.52
N CYS A 133 3.32 -11.62 3.35
CA CYS A 133 3.92 -11.02 2.16
C CYS A 133 5.34 -11.55 1.93
N TRP A 134 6.18 -11.52 2.98
CA TRP A 134 7.54 -12.05 2.93
C TRP A 134 7.55 -13.56 2.68
N HIS A 135 6.70 -14.32 3.36
CA HIS A 135 6.57 -15.75 3.10
C HIS A 135 6.20 -16.02 1.63
N SER A 136 5.22 -15.30 1.09
CA SER A 136 4.78 -15.39 -0.30
C SER A 136 5.93 -15.15 -1.28
N ILE A 137 6.68 -14.07 -1.08
CA ILE A 137 7.80 -13.69 -1.94
C ILE A 137 8.91 -14.73 -1.87
N LEU A 138 9.31 -15.15 -0.67
CA LEU A 138 10.43 -16.08 -0.49
C LEU A 138 10.08 -17.49 -0.98
N THR A 139 8.82 -17.92 -0.90
CA THR A 139 8.42 -19.27 -1.32
C THR A 139 7.84 -19.32 -2.73
N LEU A 140 7.59 -18.17 -3.36
CA LEU A 140 6.79 -18.00 -4.59
C LEU A 140 5.35 -18.52 -4.44
N ASN A 141 4.80 -18.45 -3.22
CA ASN A 141 3.50 -19.00 -2.90
C ASN A 141 2.40 -17.94 -2.89
N HIS A 142 1.65 -17.88 -3.98
CA HIS A 142 0.54 -16.96 -4.17
C HIS A 142 -0.60 -17.10 -3.14
N ILE A 143 -0.75 -18.24 -2.45
CA ILE A 143 -1.82 -18.37 -1.45
C ILE A 143 -1.55 -17.49 -0.23
N THR A 144 -0.28 -17.35 0.17
CA THR A 144 0.08 -16.49 1.31
C THR A 144 -0.05 -15.02 0.95
N GLN A 145 0.04 -14.66 -0.33
CA GLN A 145 -0.33 -13.34 -0.82
C GLN A 145 -1.83 -13.05 -0.61
N ALA A 146 -2.71 -14.02 -0.90
CA ALA A 146 -4.14 -13.86 -0.64
C ALA A 146 -4.43 -13.68 0.86
N VAL A 147 -3.68 -14.38 1.74
CA VAL A 147 -3.80 -14.21 3.21
C VAL A 147 -3.35 -12.81 3.65
N GLU A 148 -2.25 -12.28 3.10
CA GLU A 148 -1.83 -10.90 3.32
C GLU A 148 -2.96 -9.92 2.96
N SER A 149 -3.51 -10.01 1.74
CA SER A 149 -4.59 -9.12 1.28
C SER A 149 -5.82 -9.20 2.19
N LEU A 150 -6.16 -10.40 2.68
CA LEU A 150 -7.26 -10.58 3.63
C LEU A 150 -6.98 -9.95 5.01
N LEU A 151 -5.73 -9.97 5.49
CA LEU A 151 -5.36 -9.28 6.73
C LEU A 151 -5.49 -7.75 6.59
N TRP A 152 -5.09 -7.20 5.44
CA TRP A 152 -5.37 -5.79 5.13
C TRP A 152 -6.86 -5.49 5.10
N ALA A 153 -7.66 -6.32 4.42
CA ALA A 153 -9.11 -6.15 4.38
C ALA A 153 -9.73 -6.22 5.79
N LEU A 154 -9.28 -7.14 6.64
CA LEU A 154 -9.72 -7.24 8.03
C LEU A 154 -9.42 -5.96 8.82
N GLY A 155 -8.18 -5.46 8.73
CA GLY A 155 -7.77 -4.22 9.39
C GLY A 155 -8.59 -3.01 8.92
N PHE A 156 -8.85 -2.91 7.61
CA PHE A 156 -9.66 -1.83 7.05
C PHE A 156 -11.15 -1.97 7.36
N SER A 157 -11.70 -3.18 7.40
CA SER A 157 -13.07 -3.40 7.90
C SER A 157 -13.21 -2.97 9.35
N TRP A 158 -12.21 -3.26 10.19
CA TRP A 158 -12.16 -2.81 11.57
C TRP A 158 -12.12 -1.28 11.68
N MET A 159 -11.21 -0.64 10.93
CA MET A 159 -11.13 0.82 10.83
C MET A 159 -12.47 1.43 10.39
N THR A 160 -13.12 0.88 9.36
CA THR A 160 -14.44 1.34 8.89
C THR A 160 -15.47 1.27 10.01
N ALA A 161 -15.52 0.18 10.77
CA ALA A 161 -16.45 0.04 11.89
C ALA A 161 -16.21 1.11 12.97
N LEU A 162 -14.95 1.35 13.36
CA LEU A 162 -14.60 2.37 14.35
C LEU A 162 -14.94 3.79 13.87
N LEU A 163 -14.69 4.10 12.59
CA LEU A 163 -15.03 5.40 12.03
C LEU A 163 -16.55 5.62 11.94
N ILE A 164 -17.34 4.58 11.69
CA ILE A 164 -18.80 4.66 11.78
C ILE A 164 -19.24 4.98 13.21
N VAL A 165 -18.64 4.32 14.22
CA VAL A 165 -18.94 4.61 15.63
C VAL A 165 -18.60 6.06 15.98
N VAL A 166 -17.43 6.56 15.56
CA VAL A 166 -17.06 7.98 15.73
C VAL A 166 -18.06 8.90 15.03
N ALA A 167 -18.46 8.59 13.79
CA ALA A 167 -19.40 9.40 13.04
C ALA A 167 -20.79 9.46 13.70
N MET A 168 -21.22 8.40 14.38
CA MET A 168 -22.51 8.35 15.09
C MET A 168 -22.52 9.21 16.36
N ASP A 169 -21.36 9.41 16.99
CA ASP A 169 -21.24 10.13 18.27
C ASP A 169 -20.76 11.58 18.11
N THR A 170 -20.30 11.96 16.90
CA THR A 170 -19.78 13.29 16.59
C THR A 170 -20.66 14.05 15.60
N GLY A 171 -20.54 15.38 15.58
CA GLY A 171 -21.19 16.26 14.61
C GLY A 171 -20.20 17.07 13.79
N GLY A 172 -20.73 17.94 12.91
CA GLY A 172 -19.93 18.95 12.19
C GLY A 172 -18.83 18.36 11.30
N VAL A 173 -17.64 18.97 11.37
CA VAL A 173 -16.49 18.59 10.51
C VAL A 173 -15.96 17.21 10.84
N VAL A 174 -15.96 16.81 12.11
CA VAL A 174 -15.45 15.49 12.54
C VAL A 174 -16.34 14.35 12.03
N HIS A 175 -17.66 14.54 12.06
CA HIS A 175 -18.60 13.62 11.42
C HIS A 175 -18.31 13.45 9.93
N ALA A 176 -18.13 14.57 9.21
CA ALA A 176 -17.81 14.54 7.78
C ALA A 176 -16.45 13.87 7.50
N LEU A 177 -15.44 14.13 8.33
CA LEU A 177 -14.12 13.51 8.23
C LEU A 177 -14.19 11.99 8.47
N ALA A 178 -14.94 11.55 9.49
CA ALA A 178 -15.13 10.13 9.78
C ALA A 178 -15.85 9.41 8.64
N LEU A 179 -16.92 10.00 8.08
CA LEU A 179 -17.61 9.44 6.91
C LEU A 179 -16.73 9.42 5.66
N ALA A 180 -15.96 10.47 5.39
CA ALA A 180 -15.00 10.47 4.30
C ALA A 180 -13.93 9.37 4.49
N GLY A 181 -13.49 9.19 5.75
CA GLY A 181 -12.56 8.14 6.16
C GLY A 181 -13.09 6.71 6.01
N VAL A 182 -14.41 6.50 5.90
CA VAL A 182 -15.03 5.20 5.61
C VAL A 182 -14.89 4.81 4.13
N LEU A 183 -14.86 5.78 3.22
CA LEU A 183 -14.93 5.52 1.78
C LEU A 183 -13.71 4.76 1.25
N ALA A 184 -12.51 5.22 1.59
CA ALA A 184 -11.25 4.60 1.15
C ALA A 184 -11.07 3.14 1.63
N PRO A 185 -11.17 2.83 2.94
CA PRO A 185 -11.04 1.45 3.42
C PRO A 185 -12.16 0.54 2.88
N SER A 186 -13.40 1.03 2.76
CA SER A 186 -14.50 0.22 2.19
C SER A 186 -14.27 -0.11 0.72
N THR A 187 -13.77 0.86 -0.06
CA THR A 187 -13.41 0.65 -1.47
C THR A 187 -12.27 -0.35 -1.59
N PHE A 188 -11.26 -0.26 -0.73
CA PHE A 188 -10.15 -1.21 -0.70
C PHE A 188 -10.63 -2.63 -0.33
N VAL A 189 -11.49 -2.79 0.67
CA VAL A 189 -12.05 -4.10 1.05
C VAL A 189 -12.81 -4.71 -0.13
N ALA A 190 -13.64 -3.94 -0.82
CA ALA A 190 -14.32 -4.40 -2.02
C ALA A 190 -13.32 -4.83 -3.11
N TYR A 191 -12.28 -4.03 -3.36
CA TYR A 191 -11.21 -4.38 -4.29
C TYR A 191 -10.55 -5.72 -3.93
N VAL A 192 -10.22 -5.94 -2.65
CA VAL A 192 -9.58 -7.18 -2.19
C VAL A 192 -10.48 -8.39 -2.45
N LEU A 193 -11.76 -8.29 -2.08
CA LEU A 193 -12.69 -9.42 -2.19
C LEU A 193 -13.06 -9.75 -3.64
N PHE A 194 -13.23 -8.75 -4.49
CA PHE A 194 -13.72 -8.95 -5.86
C PHE A 194 -12.62 -9.12 -6.91
N PHE A 195 -11.42 -8.58 -6.67
CA PHE A 195 -10.34 -8.58 -7.67
C PHE A 195 -9.06 -9.23 -7.16
N ASP A 196 -8.55 -8.78 -6.02
CA ASP A 196 -7.20 -9.15 -5.58
C ASP A 196 -7.09 -10.62 -5.11
N VAL A 197 -7.93 -11.05 -4.16
CA VAL A 197 -7.96 -12.44 -3.70
C VAL A 197 -8.29 -13.40 -4.84
N PRO A 198 -9.31 -13.16 -5.69
CA PRO A 198 -9.56 -13.99 -6.87
C PRO A 198 -8.37 -14.08 -7.83
N LEU A 199 -7.61 -13.00 -8.02
CA LEU A 199 -6.40 -13.00 -8.85
C LEU A 199 -5.35 -13.97 -8.29
N TYR A 200 -5.03 -13.89 -7.00
CA TYR A 200 -4.04 -14.77 -6.37
C TYR A 200 -4.47 -16.23 -6.33
N LEU A 201 -5.76 -16.50 -6.10
CA LEU A 201 -6.29 -17.86 -6.19
C LEU A 201 -6.18 -18.44 -7.61
N ARG A 202 -6.43 -17.63 -8.65
CA ARG A 202 -6.21 -18.04 -10.04
C ARG A 202 -4.74 -18.30 -10.34
N ARG A 203 -3.83 -17.41 -9.91
CA ARG A 203 -2.37 -17.59 -10.07
C ARG A 203 -1.89 -18.86 -9.34
N PHE A 204 -2.37 -19.11 -8.12
CA PHE A 204 -2.09 -20.32 -7.36
C PHE A 204 -2.57 -21.60 -8.06
N ASN A 205 -3.81 -21.63 -8.55
CA ASN A 205 -4.34 -22.78 -9.27
C ASN A 205 -3.57 -23.06 -10.57
N LYS A 206 -3.21 -22.00 -11.31
CA LYS A 206 -2.39 -22.10 -12.52
C LYS A 206 -0.99 -22.62 -12.19
N ALA A 207 -0.34 -22.10 -11.15
CA ALA A 207 0.95 -22.57 -10.66
C ALA A 207 0.93 -24.06 -10.32
N ARG A 208 -0.10 -24.50 -9.57
CA ARG A 208 -0.28 -25.90 -9.19
C ARG A 208 -0.50 -26.82 -10.40
N ALA A 209 -1.29 -26.38 -11.37
CA ALA A 209 -1.54 -27.14 -12.60
C ALA A 209 -0.28 -27.35 -13.46
N HIS A 210 0.66 -26.38 -13.44
CA HIS A 210 1.95 -26.48 -14.14
C HIS A 210 3.04 -27.15 -13.28
N GLY A 211 2.72 -27.67 -12.10
CA GLY A 211 3.68 -28.34 -11.22
C GLY A 211 4.75 -27.38 -10.66
N GLN A 212 4.40 -26.11 -10.43
CA GLN A 212 5.33 -25.12 -9.89
C GLN A 212 5.97 -25.62 -8.59
N ARG A 213 7.29 -25.61 -8.56
CA ARG A 213 8.07 -25.92 -7.35
C ARG A 213 8.20 -24.65 -6.51
N TYR A 214 7.70 -24.71 -5.29
CA TYR A 214 7.95 -23.66 -4.30
C TYR A 214 9.40 -23.68 -3.85
N LEU A 215 9.92 -22.51 -3.51
CA LEU A 215 11.25 -22.37 -2.96
C LEU A 215 11.22 -22.59 -1.45
N SER A 216 12.30 -23.13 -0.89
CA SER A 216 12.54 -22.98 0.55
C SER A 216 12.83 -21.50 0.86
N VAL A 217 12.63 -21.07 2.11
CA VAL A 217 12.90 -19.68 2.53
C VAL A 217 14.34 -19.26 2.21
N GLN A 218 15.32 -20.14 2.41
CA GLN A 218 16.72 -19.84 2.10
C GLN A 218 16.97 -19.68 0.59
N GLN A 219 16.38 -20.55 -0.23
CA GLN A 219 16.46 -20.43 -1.69
C GLN A 219 15.77 -19.14 -2.15
N GLY A 220 14.61 -18.84 -1.57
CA GLY A 220 13.85 -17.63 -1.76
C GLY A 220 14.61 -16.36 -1.47
N LEU A 221 15.39 -16.34 -0.40
CA LEU A 221 16.20 -15.18 -0.01
C LEU A 221 17.25 -14.87 -1.08
N ARG A 222 17.95 -15.90 -1.55
CA ARG A 222 18.93 -15.77 -2.64
C ARG A 222 18.23 -15.35 -3.94
N ASP A 223 17.10 -15.98 -4.26
CA ASP A 223 16.31 -15.68 -5.45
C ASP A 223 15.82 -14.22 -5.45
N ALA A 224 15.23 -13.74 -4.36
CA ALA A 224 14.73 -12.37 -4.22
C ALA A 224 15.84 -11.30 -4.27
N TRP A 225 17.08 -11.66 -3.93
CA TRP A 225 18.21 -10.75 -4.01
C TRP A 225 18.77 -10.64 -5.44
N PHE A 226 18.91 -11.77 -6.13
CA PHE A 226 19.66 -11.84 -7.38
C PHE A 226 18.80 -11.93 -8.64
N ARG A 227 17.67 -12.66 -8.60
CA ARG A 227 16.83 -12.85 -9.77
C ARG A 227 16.00 -11.61 -10.02
N ARG A 228 16.15 -11.08 -11.23
CA ARG A 228 15.38 -9.97 -11.79
C ARG A 228 15.12 -10.30 -13.25
N GLU A 229 13.88 -10.12 -13.68
CA GLU A 229 13.45 -10.39 -15.05
C GLU A 229 13.01 -9.06 -15.68
N PRO A 230 13.88 -8.42 -16.47
CA PRO A 230 13.56 -7.15 -17.11
C PRO A 230 12.43 -7.33 -18.12
N ASP A 231 11.40 -6.48 -18.02
CA ASP A 231 10.24 -6.55 -18.90
C ASP A 231 9.66 -5.16 -19.14
N HIS A 232 9.46 -4.84 -20.41
CA HIS A 232 8.89 -3.56 -20.86
C HIS A 232 7.55 -3.75 -21.59
N SER A 233 6.96 -4.95 -21.58
CA SER A 233 5.69 -5.24 -22.24
C SER A 233 4.51 -4.78 -21.38
N TRP A 234 3.66 -3.88 -21.91
CA TRP A 234 2.50 -3.41 -21.17
C TRP A 234 1.53 -4.53 -20.79
N ASP A 235 1.37 -5.56 -21.62
CA ASP A 235 0.48 -6.69 -21.34
C ASP A 235 0.82 -7.40 -20.02
N ASN A 236 2.13 -7.48 -19.71
CA ASN A 236 2.62 -8.10 -18.49
C ASN A 236 2.52 -7.19 -17.26
N TRP A 237 2.43 -5.87 -17.46
CA TRP A 237 2.37 -4.88 -16.38
C TRP A 237 0.94 -4.40 -16.06
N ARG A 238 0.02 -4.45 -17.03
CA ARG A 238 -1.30 -3.83 -16.93
C ARG A 238 -2.08 -4.24 -15.68
N ALA A 239 -2.02 -5.52 -15.29
CA ALA A 239 -2.72 -6.02 -14.12
C ALA A 239 -2.12 -5.44 -12.81
N ASP A 240 -0.79 -5.42 -12.70
CA ASP A 240 -0.11 -4.93 -11.50
C ASP A 240 -0.11 -3.39 -11.43
N ALA A 241 -0.12 -2.71 -12.59
CA ALA A 241 -0.26 -1.26 -12.69
C ALA A 241 -1.57 -0.72 -12.08
N LEU A 242 -2.64 -1.54 -12.08
CA LEU A 242 -3.92 -1.22 -11.45
C LEU A 242 -3.77 -1.00 -9.93
N TRP A 243 -2.85 -1.71 -9.30
CA TRP A 243 -2.55 -1.57 -7.87
C TRP A 243 -1.42 -0.56 -7.61
N LEU A 244 -0.33 -0.66 -8.35
CA LEU A 244 0.85 0.19 -8.15
C LEU A 244 0.53 1.67 -8.33
N THR A 245 -0.31 2.02 -9.31
CA THR A 245 -0.65 3.43 -9.59
C THR A 245 -1.38 4.10 -8.42
N PRO A 246 -2.52 3.60 -7.90
CA PRO A 246 -3.18 4.19 -6.74
C PRO A 246 -2.34 4.09 -5.46
N TYR A 247 -1.55 3.03 -5.28
CA TYR A 247 -0.64 2.90 -4.15
C TYR A 247 0.42 4.02 -4.15
N PHE A 248 1.04 4.33 -5.29
CA PHE A 248 2.03 5.40 -5.42
C PHE A 248 1.44 6.82 -5.55
N SER A 249 0.12 6.98 -5.70
CA SER A 249 -0.57 8.27 -5.80
C SER A 249 -1.50 8.50 -4.61
N VAL A 250 -2.72 7.97 -4.70
CA VAL A 250 -3.80 8.14 -3.73
C VAL A 250 -3.35 7.72 -2.33
N GLY A 251 -2.63 6.60 -2.19
CA GLY A 251 -2.08 6.17 -0.90
C GLY A 251 -1.12 7.21 -0.29
N VAL A 252 -0.25 7.79 -1.12
CA VAL A 252 0.69 8.86 -0.72
C VAL A 252 -0.06 10.13 -0.33
N TRP A 253 -1.09 10.51 -1.09
CA TRP A 253 -1.88 11.71 -0.80
C TRP A 253 -2.70 11.57 0.47
N ILE A 254 -3.30 10.40 0.71
CA ILE A 254 -3.96 10.09 1.98
C ILE A 254 -2.95 10.16 3.13
N SER A 255 -1.80 9.49 2.99
CA SER A 255 -0.73 9.48 4.00
C SER A 255 -0.28 10.89 4.40
N MET A 256 -0.14 11.79 3.42
CA MET A 256 0.18 13.20 3.67
C MET A 256 -0.99 13.99 4.27
N ALA A 257 -2.23 13.74 3.82
CA ALA A 257 -3.41 14.44 4.30
C ALA A 257 -3.66 14.22 5.81
N LEU A 258 -3.25 13.07 6.36
CA LEU A 258 -3.38 12.77 7.78
C LEU A 258 -2.64 13.75 8.70
N VAL A 259 -1.63 14.47 8.20
CA VAL A 259 -0.92 15.53 8.94
C VAL A 259 -1.86 16.68 9.33
N PHE A 260 -2.91 16.93 8.55
CA PHE A 260 -3.79 18.08 8.72
C PHE A 260 -5.02 17.80 9.60
N VAL A 261 -5.18 16.57 10.11
CA VAL A 261 -6.34 16.18 10.93
C VAL A 261 -6.58 17.11 12.13
N PRO A 262 -5.57 17.57 12.89
CA PRO A 262 -5.80 18.46 14.03
C PRO A 262 -6.46 19.78 13.66
N LEU A 263 -6.30 20.27 12.43
CA LEU A 263 -6.99 21.48 11.95
C LEU A 263 -8.51 21.31 11.84
N ALA A 264 -8.99 20.07 11.73
CA ALA A 264 -10.40 19.74 11.74
C ALA A 264 -10.95 19.49 13.16
N LEU A 265 -10.05 19.32 14.15
CA LEU A 265 -10.39 19.06 15.55
C LEU A 265 -10.32 20.31 16.43
N SER A 266 -9.66 21.37 15.95
CA SER A 266 -9.50 22.67 16.63
C SER A 266 -10.75 23.53 16.64
#